data_AF-A0A1J5BJJ9-F1
#
_entry.id   AF-A0A1J5BJJ9-F1
#
_cell.length_a   1.000
_cell.length_b   1.000
_cell.length_c   1.000
_cell.angle_alpha   90.00
_cell.angle_beta   90.00
_cell.angle_gamma   90.00
#
_symmetry.space_group_name_H-M   'P 1'
#
loop_
_entity.id
_entity.type
_entity.pdbx_description
1 polymer ?
#
loop_
_entity_poly.entity_id
_entity_poly.type
_entity_poly.pdbx_seq_one_letter_code
_entity_poly.pdbx_strand_id
1 'polypeptide(L)'
;MKRVRRSFLLLFAAVAGTAFGEPRNFPPGAKKGVLHPGGEEVRRVRIGSETLLLAPGAQIRDRSNRIVMPAMLSEPAPVRVQRDSAGRVFRIWILSEEEAALDDE
;
A
#
# COMPACT_ATOMS: atom_id res chain seq x y z
N MET A 1 28.29 -59.36 -22.22
CA MET A 1 28.55 -58.41 -21.11
C MET A 1 27.73 -57.14 -21.34
N LYS A 2 26.91 -56.75 -20.36
CA LYS A 2 25.87 -55.71 -20.40
C LYS A 2 26.48 -54.33 -20.15
N ARG A 3 26.08 -53.28 -20.87
CA ARG A 3 26.01 -51.90 -20.32
C ARG A 3 24.83 -51.14 -20.94
N VAL A 4 23.68 -51.21 -20.27
CA VAL A 4 22.52 -50.35 -20.53
C VAL A 4 22.79 -49.02 -19.84
N ARG A 5 22.99 -47.94 -20.61
CA ARG A 5 23.08 -46.58 -20.08
C ARG A 5 21.66 -46.06 -19.87
N ARG A 6 21.22 -46.04 -18.62
CA ARG A 6 19.95 -45.41 -18.21
C ARG A 6 20.18 -43.90 -18.15
N SER A 7 19.70 -43.18 -19.16
CA SER A 7 19.60 -41.72 -19.10
C SER A 7 18.44 -41.35 -18.18
N PHE A 8 18.74 -40.72 -17.06
CA PHE A 8 17.75 -40.19 -16.12
C PHE A 8 17.65 -38.69 -16.40
N LEU A 9 16.60 -38.28 -17.11
CA LEU A 9 16.32 -36.86 -17.36
C LEU A 9 15.52 -36.33 -16.16
N LEU A 10 16.17 -35.54 -15.31
CA LEU A 10 15.52 -34.82 -14.21
C LEU A 10 14.86 -33.56 -14.76
N LEU A 11 13.53 -33.54 -14.76
CA LEU A 11 12.72 -32.37 -15.10
C LEU A 11 12.59 -31.48 -13.86
N PHE A 12 13.31 -30.36 -13.81
CA PHE A 12 13.17 -29.34 -12.77
C PHE A 12 12.01 -28.41 -13.15
N ALA A 13 10.80 -28.70 -12.65
CA ALA A 13 9.67 -27.79 -12.78
C ALA A 13 9.84 -26.65 -11.77
N ALA A 14 10.24 -25.47 -12.25
CA ALA A 14 10.28 -24.26 -11.45
C ALA A 14 8.84 -23.76 -11.22
N VAL A 15 8.29 -24.00 -10.02
CA VAL A 15 7.09 -23.32 -9.57
C VAL A 15 7.50 -21.88 -9.23
N ALA A 16 7.28 -20.96 -10.17
CA ALA A 16 7.35 -19.53 -9.89
C ALA A 16 6.15 -19.16 -9.01
N GLY A 17 6.33 -19.25 -7.69
CA GLY A 17 5.33 -18.78 -6.73
C GLY A 17 5.16 -17.28 -6.88
N THR A 18 3.95 -16.82 -7.18
CA THR A 18 3.58 -15.41 -7.03
C THR A 18 3.59 -15.08 -5.55
N ALA A 19 4.64 -14.44 -5.07
CA ALA A 19 4.72 -13.92 -3.72
C ALA A 19 3.79 -12.71 -3.60
N PHE A 20 2.52 -12.95 -3.29
CA PHE A 20 1.66 -11.92 -2.73
C PHE A 20 2.16 -11.67 -1.30
N GLY A 21 2.69 -10.47 -1.06
CA GLY A 21 3.14 -10.07 0.28
C GLY A 21 1.97 -10.10 1.25
N GLU A 22 2.23 -10.53 2.49
CA GLU A 22 1.25 -10.44 3.57
C GLU A 22 0.76 -8.99 3.73
N PRO A 23 -0.54 -8.76 3.99
CA PRO A 23 -1.07 -7.44 4.25
C PRO A 23 -0.25 -6.71 5.31
N ARG A 24 0.07 -5.44 5.08
CA ARG A 24 0.92 -4.69 6.01
C ARG A 24 0.17 -4.46 7.32
N ASN A 25 0.90 -4.55 8.43
CA ASN A 25 0.37 -4.10 9.71
C ASN A 25 0.41 -2.57 9.80
N PHE A 26 -0.71 -1.95 10.17
CA PHE A 26 -0.82 -0.49 10.30
C PHE A 26 -0.78 -0.08 11.78
N PRO A 27 -0.26 1.11 12.11
CA PRO A 27 -0.29 1.59 13.49
C PRO A 27 -1.73 1.68 14.04
N PRO A 28 -1.93 1.43 15.34
CA PRO A 28 -3.24 1.57 15.98
C PRO A 28 -3.86 2.94 15.74
N GLY A 29 -5.17 2.98 15.50
CA GLY A 29 -5.92 4.21 15.24
C GLY A 29 -5.75 4.80 13.83
N ALA A 30 -5.03 4.14 12.93
CA ALA A 30 -5.02 4.50 11.51
C ALA A 30 -6.37 4.20 10.87
N LYS A 31 -7.10 5.23 10.43
CA LYS A 31 -8.47 5.11 9.92
C LYS A 31 -8.49 4.88 8.42
N LYS A 32 -9.44 4.08 7.92
CA LYS A 32 -9.69 3.94 6.48
C LYS A 32 -10.31 5.20 5.88
N GLY A 33 -10.08 5.38 4.58
CA GLY A 33 -10.73 6.42 3.78
C GLY A 33 -10.38 6.31 2.31
N VAL A 34 -10.83 7.30 1.53
CA VAL A 34 -10.50 7.42 0.10
C VAL A 34 -9.77 8.72 -0.12
N LEU A 35 -8.50 8.66 -0.50
CA LEU A 35 -7.72 9.82 -0.87
C LEU A 35 -8.12 10.25 -2.28
N HIS A 36 -8.45 11.53 -2.45
CA HIS A 36 -8.73 12.08 -3.78
C HIS A 36 -7.59 12.97 -4.27
N PRO A 37 -7.19 12.85 -5.56
CA PRO A 37 -6.35 13.81 -6.23
C PRO A 37 -6.95 15.22 -6.21
N GLY A 38 -6.11 16.25 -6.26
CA GLY A 38 -6.57 17.63 -6.50
C GLY A 38 -6.87 18.47 -5.26
N GLY A 39 -6.06 18.35 -4.20
CA GLY A 39 -5.97 19.45 -3.25
C GLY A 39 -5.32 20.66 -3.93
N GLU A 40 -6.08 21.72 -4.19
CA GLU A 40 -5.57 22.99 -4.74
C GLU A 40 -4.42 23.59 -3.91
N GLU A 41 -4.26 23.13 -2.66
CA GLU A 41 -3.14 23.45 -1.77
C GLU A 41 -2.34 22.21 -1.39
N VAL A 42 -1.01 22.31 -1.50
CA VAL A 42 -0.02 21.27 -1.14
C VAL A 42 -0.15 20.79 0.31
N ARG A 43 -0.83 21.54 1.19
CA ARG A 43 -0.99 21.23 2.62
C ARG A 43 -2.34 20.58 2.97
N ARG A 44 -3.23 20.36 2.01
CA ARG A 44 -4.57 19.78 2.26
C ARG A 44 -4.75 18.49 1.47
N VAL A 45 -5.38 17.50 2.08
CA VAL A 45 -5.81 16.26 1.42
C VAL A 45 -7.29 16.05 1.66
N ARG A 46 -7.99 15.52 0.67
CA ARG A 46 -9.40 15.17 0.80
C ARG A 46 -9.53 13.66 1.00
N ILE A 47 -10.11 13.28 2.13
CA ILE A 47 -10.34 11.89 2.52
C ILE A 47 -11.86 11.70 2.64
N GLY A 48 -12.45 11.01 1.66
CA GLY A 48 -13.90 10.99 1.49
C GLY A 48 -14.47 12.40 1.27
N SER A 49 -15.37 12.83 2.15
CA SER A 49 -15.95 14.18 2.15
C SER A 49 -15.18 15.20 3.02
N GLU A 50 -14.22 14.75 3.84
CA GLU A 50 -13.48 15.62 4.75
C GLU A 50 -12.23 16.18 4.06
N THR A 51 -12.02 17.50 4.17
CA THR A 51 -10.75 18.14 3.77
C THR A 51 -9.89 18.32 5.01
N LEU A 52 -8.74 17.66 5.04
CA LEU A 52 -7.85 17.59 6.19
C LEU A 52 -6.53 18.30 5.93
N LEU A 53 -5.97 18.91 6.98
CA LEU A 53 -4.65 19.53 6.94
C LEU A 53 -3.55 18.49 7.17
N LEU A 54 -2.51 18.55 6.35
CA LEU A 54 -1.29 17.78 6.51
C LEU A 54 -0.44 18.35 7.66
N ALA A 55 0.08 17.47 8.49
CA ALA A 55 1.10 17.80 9.48
C ALA A 55 2.43 18.16 8.79
N PRO A 56 3.31 18.93 9.45
CA PRO A 56 4.69 19.08 9.02
C PRO A 56 5.36 17.71 8.85
N GLY A 57 6.00 17.49 7.69
CA GLY A 57 6.63 16.22 7.38
C GLY A 57 5.67 15.07 7.07
N ALA A 58 4.40 15.36 6.75
CA ALA A 58 3.45 14.34 6.36
C ALA A 58 3.92 13.54 5.13
N GLN A 59 3.66 12.24 5.12
CA GLN A 59 4.12 11.34 4.06
C GLN A 59 2.96 10.53 3.48
N ILE A 60 2.90 10.48 2.16
CA ILE A 60 2.03 9.58 1.40
C ILE A 60 2.88 8.39 0.97
N ARG A 61 2.40 7.18 1.21
CA ARG A 61 3.11 5.94 0.88
C ARG A 61 2.35 5.05 -0.06
N ASP A 62 3.04 4.44 -1.02
CA ASP A 62 2.47 3.42 -1.88
C ASP A 62 2.30 2.08 -1.14
N ARG A 63 1.79 1.08 -1.87
CA ARG A 63 1.61 -0.31 -1.40
C ARG A 63 2.93 -0.98 -1.01
N SER A 64 4.04 -0.56 -1.62
CA SER A 64 5.40 -1.00 -1.29
C SER A 64 6.07 -0.14 -0.21
N ASN A 65 5.30 0.70 0.50
CA ASN A 65 5.77 1.58 1.59
C ASN A 65 6.80 2.65 1.15
N ARG A 66 6.89 2.97 -0.14
CA ARG A 66 7.72 4.06 -0.69
C ARG A 66 6.98 5.38 -0.63
N ILE A 67 7.71 6.49 -0.52
CA ILE A 67 7.10 7.81 -0.53
C ILE A 67 6.61 8.15 -1.94
N VAL A 68 5.35 8.60 -2.05
CA VAL A 68 4.71 9.05 -3.28
C VAL A 68 4.57 10.56 -3.25
N MET A 69 4.96 11.23 -4.33
CA MET A 69 4.75 12.66 -4.46
C MET A 69 3.27 12.94 -4.77
N PRO A 70 2.65 13.96 -4.16
CA PRO A 70 1.23 14.27 -4.39
C PRO A 70 0.86 14.45 -5.87
N ALA A 71 1.76 15.01 -6.68
CA ALA A 71 1.57 15.21 -8.11
C ALA A 71 1.45 13.89 -8.92
N MET A 72 1.83 12.75 -8.34
CA MET A 72 1.72 11.44 -8.97
C MET A 72 0.35 10.78 -8.74
N LEU A 73 -0.52 11.38 -7.91
CA LEU A 73 -1.85 10.88 -7.66
C LEU A 73 -2.77 11.32 -8.81
N SER A 74 -3.15 10.39 -9.67
CA SER A 74 -4.06 10.64 -10.79
C SER A 74 -5.51 10.26 -10.49
N GLU A 75 -5.72 9.27 -9.61
CA GLU A 75 -7.02 8.67 -9.34
C GLU A 75 -7.30 8.58 -7.83
N PRO A 76 -8.59 8.55 -7.42
CA PRO A 76 -8.94 8.25 -6.04
C PRO A 76 -8.42 6.88 -5.61
N ALA A 77 -7.87 6.78 -4.41
CA ALA A 77 -7.28 5.54 -3.90
C ALA A 77 -7.74 5.22 -2.47
N PRO A 78 -8.00 3.95 -2.15
CA PRO A 78 -8.25 3.53 -0.77
C PRO A 78 -6.99 3.73 0.07
N VAL A 79 -7.16 4.27 1.27
CA VAL A 79 -6.05 4.61 2.17
C VAL A 79 -6.30 4.25 3.62
N ARG A 80 -5.23 4.04 4.39
CA ARG A 80 -5.19 4.19 5.85
C ARG A 80 -4.53 5.52 6.20
N VAL A 81 -5.04 6.18 7.25
CA VAL A 81 -4.63 7.54 7.63
C VAL A 81 -4.32 7.60 9.12
N GLN A 82 -3.09 7.97 9.45
CA GLN A 82 -2.66 8.25 10.82
C GLN A 82 -2.61 9.76 11.04
N ARG A 83 -3.18 10.20 12.17
CA ARG A 83 -3.13 11.59 12.62
C ARG A 83 -2.03 11.78 13.68
N ASP A 84 -1.46 12.97 13.75
CA ASP A 84 -0.56 13.36 14.85
C ASP A 84 -1.35 13.71 16.13
N SER A 85 -0.64 14.08 17.20
CA SER A 85 -1.24 14.50 18.47
C SER A 85 -2.08 15.77 18.38
N ALA A 86 -1.88 16.59 17.34
CA ALA A 86 -2.68 17.78 17.06
C ALA A 86 -3.88 17.48 16.13
N GLY A 87 -4.12 16.21 15.79
CA GLY A 87 -5.22 15.78 14.93
C GLY A 87 -5.01 16.00 13.43
N ARG A 88 -3.82 16.42 13.01
CA ARG A 88 -3.47 16.64 11.59
C ARG A 88 -3.02 15.34 10.94
N VAL A 89 -3.17 15.23 9.62
CA VAL A 89 -2.78 14.01 8.90
C VAL A 89 -1.25 13.92 8.84
N PHE A 90 -0.67 12.91 9.48
CA PHE A 90 0.77 12.68 9.55
C PHE A 90 1.25 11.63 8.56
N ARG A 91 0.46 10.57 8.34
CA ARG A 91 0.84 9.51 7.40
C ARG A 91 -0.37 8.94 6.68
N ILE A 92 -0.20 8.73 5.38
CA ILE A 92 -1.18 8.11 4.51
C ILE A 92 -0.53 6.90 3.84
N TRP A 93 -1.19 5.76 3.88
CA TRP A 93 -0.80 4.57 3.13
C TRP A 93 -1.86 4.25 2.08
N ILE A 94 -1.46 4.17 0.82
CA ILE A 94 -2.28 3.65 -0.27
C ILE A 94 -2.37 2.14 -0.10
N LEU A 95 -3.60 1.64 -0.05
CA LEU A 95 -3.89 0.23 0.19
C LEU A 95 -3.86 -0.58 -1.10
N SER A 96 -3.47 -1.84 -0.99
CA SER A 96 -3.83 -2.86 -1.98
C SER A 96 -5.32 -3.18 -1.89
N GLU A 97 -5.84 -3.93 -2.86
CA GLU A 97 -7.24 -4.37 -2.84
C GLU A 97 -7.50 -5.30 -1.66
N GLU A 98 -6.55 -6.19 -1.37
CA GLU A 98 -6.62 -7.10 -0.23
C GLU A 98 -6.64 -6.33 1.09
N GLU A 99 -5.75 -5.36 1.27
CA GLU A 99 -5.71 -4.51 2.46
C GLU A 99 -6.97 -3.65 2.62
N ALA A 100 -7.56 -3.19 1.52
CA ALA A 100 -8.80 -2.43 1.55
C ALA A 100 -10.01 -3.29 1.97
N ALA A 101 -9.99 -4.59 1.66
CA ALA A 101 -11.02 -5.56 2.00
C ALA A 101 -10.99 -6.06 3.45
N LEU A 102 -9.84 -5.96 4.13
CA LEU A 102 -9.71 -6.34 5.54
C LEU A 102 -10.46 -5.40 6.46
N ASP A 103 -11.30 -5.88 7.36
CA ASP A 103 -12.03 -5.02 8.30
C ASP A 103 -11.10 -4.19 9.21
N ASP A 104 -11.63 -3.12 9.77
CA ASP A 104 -10.91 -2.33 10.77
C ASP A 104 -10.86 -3.11 12.09
N GLU A 105 -9.67 -3.58 12.49
CA GLU A 105 -9.38 -4.04 13.87
C GLU A 105 -9.55 -2.91 14.89
#